data_AF-U2SU07-F1
#
_entry.id   AF-U2SU07-F1
#
_cell.length_a   1.000
_cell.length_b   1.000
_cell.length_c   1.000
_cell.angle_alpha   90.00
_cell.angle_beta   90.00
_cell.angle_gamma   90.00
#
_symmetry.space_group_name_H-M   'P 1'
#
loop_
_entity.id
_entity.type
_entity.pdbx_description
1 polymer ?
#
loop_
_entity_poly.entity_id
_entity_poly.type
_entity_poly.pdbx_seq_one_letter_code
_entity_poly.pdbx_strand_id
1 'polypeptide(L)'
;MTGLTDGTGVAILIACFVISQVLRAAQGSTTVALVTTSAIFAPVLASLSGVSAILASLAICAGGIGLSLPNDSGFWVINRFGKFDVPGTMRVWTVGGTISGVTALVVILILSMFTNSLPGLL
;
A
#
# COMPACT_ATOMS: atom_id res chain seq x y z
N MET A 1 -1.37 -18.74 16.36
CA MET A 1 -2.41 -19.11 15.37
C MET A 1 -2.34 -18.04 14.32
N THR A 2 -1.67 -18.31 13.20
CA THR A 2 -1.20 -17.28 12.26
C THR A 2 -2.24 -17.00 11.20
N GLY A 3 -3.20 -16.15 11.53
CA GLY A 3 -4.24 -15.66 10.61
C GLY A 3 -5.31 -14.92 11.41
N LEU A 4 -5.34 -13.59 11.31
CA LEU A 4 -6.20 -12.63 12.05
C LEU A 4 -6.14 -12.69 13.60
N THR A 5 -5.91 -13.85 14.22
CA THR A 5 -6.00 -14.10 15.67
C THR A 5 -4.77 -13.65 16.46
N ASP A 6 -3.62 -13.50 15.81
CA ASP A 6 -2.42 -12.88 16.38
C ASP A 6 -2.38 -11.43 15.84
N GLY A 7 -3.06 -10.48 16.51
CA GLY A 7 -3.28 -9.10 16.02
C GLY A 7 -2.04 -8.34 15.51
N THR A 8 -0.86 -8.81 15.87
CA THR A 8 0.45 -8.38 15.37
C THR A 8 0.57 -8.47 13.85
N GLY A 9 0.08 -9.54 13.20
CA GLY A 9 0.22 -9.72 11.74
C GLY A 9 -0.58 -8.69 10.94
N VAL A 10 -1.83 -8.45 11.35
CA VAL A 10 -2.70 -7.42 10.76
C VAL A 10 -2.09 -6.03 10.95
N ALA A 11 -1.57 -5.74 12.14
CA ALA A 11 -0.92 -4.47 12.43
C ALA A 11 0.28 -4.21 11.50
N ILE A 12 1.07 -5.23 11.19
CA ILE A 12 2.21 -5.11 10.26
C ILE A 12 1.75 -4.84 8.83
N LEU A 13 0.72 -5.52 8.34
CA LEU A 13 0.19 -5.26 6.99
C LEU A 13 -0.33 -3.83 6.85
N ILE A 14 -1.05 -3.34 7.87
CA ILE A 14 -1.52 -1.95 7.92
C ILE A 14 -0.32 -0.99 8.00
N ALA A 15 0.71 -1.29 8.79
CA ALA A 15 1.91 -0.46 8.89
C ALA A 15 2.65 -0.38 7.54
N CYS A 16 2.83 -1.50 6.84
CA CYS A 16 3.38 -1.56 5.49
C CYS A 16 2.63 -0.62 4.51
N PHE A 17 1.30 -0.67 4.53
CA PHE A 17 0.45 0.18 3.70
C PHE A 17 0.60 1.66 4.06
N VAL A 18 0.49 2.01 5.35
CA VAL A 18 0.52 3.39 5.83
C VAL A 18 1.87 4.05 5.59
N ILE A 19 2.97 3.34 5.89
CA ILE A 19 4.31 3.88 5.67
C ILE A 19 4.55 4.12 4.17
N SER A 20 4.15 3.19 3.31
CA SER A 20 4.23 3.39 1.86
C SER A 20 3.39 4.58 1.38
N GLN A 21 2.16 4.71 1.87
CA GLN A 21 1.27 5.85 1.63
C GLN A 21 1.91 7.19 2.00
N VAL A 22 2.48 7.27 3.21
CA VAL A 22 3.10 8.50 3.72
C VAL A 22 4.34 8.87 2.91
N LEU A 23 5.19 7.89 2.60
CA LEU A 23 6.37 8.12 1.76
C LEU A 23 5.98 8.57 0.36
N ARG A 24 4.96 7.95 -0.24
CA ARG A 24 4.41 8.35 -1.53
C ARG A 24 3.88 9.78 -1.50
N ALA A 25 3.14 10.16 -0.46
CA ALA A 25 2.62 11.51 -0.30
C ALA A 25 3.75 12.54 -0.19
N ALA A 26 4.82 12.24 0.55
CA ALA A 26 5.95 13.15 0.75
C ALA A 26 6.80 13.32 -0.52
N GLN A 27 7.10 12.22 -1.22
CA GLN A 27 8.11 12.22 -2.28
C GLN A 27 7.55 12.24 -3.70
N GLY A 28 6.28 11.86 -3.90
CA GLY A 28 5.64 11.87 -5.21
C GLY A 28 6.08 10.77 -6.19
N SER A 29 6.88 9.76 -5.83
CA SER A 29 7.27 8.63 -6.71
C SER A 29 6.78 7.28 -6.14
N THR A 30 6.04 6.49 -6.92
CA THR A 30 5.54 5.18 -6.46
C THR A 30 6.73 4.25 -6.24
N THR A 31 7.57 4.07 -7.24
CA THR A 31 8.68 3.10 -7.20
C THR A 31 9.62 3.35 -6.02
N VAL A 32 10.01 4.61 -5.81
CA VAL A 32 10.91 4.94 -4.68
C VAL A 32 10.21 4.66 -3.35
N ALA A 33 8.90 4.90 -3.23
CA ALA A 33 8.18 4.74 -1.96
C ALA A 33 8.03 3.25 -1.64
N LEU A 34 7.75 2.43 -2.65
CA LEU A 34 7.71 0.99 -2.54
C LEU A 34 9.07 0.43 -2.12
N VAL A 35 10.15 0.78 -2.83
CA VAL A 35 11.50 0.27 -2.54
C VAL A 35 11.96 0.69 -1.16
N THR A 36 11.76 1.95 -0.77
CA THR A 36 12.11 2.44 0.57
C THR A 36 11.32 1.73 1.66
N THR A 37 10.01 1.56 1.49
CA THR A 37 9.19 0.83 2.48
C THR A 37 9.61 -0.62 2.58
N SER A 38 9.85 -1.30 1.45
CA SER A 38 10.33 -2.69 1.44
C SER A 38 11.67 -2.83 2.15
N ALA A 39 12.60 -1.88 1.96
CA ALA A 39 13.89 -1.87 2.67
C ALA A 39 13.71 -1.70 4.19
N ILE A 40 12.75 -0.88 4.63
CA ILE A 40 12.43 -0.69 6.06
C ILE A 40 11.88 -1.98 6.68
N PHE A 41 10.95 -2.65 6.00
CA PHE A 41 10.24 -3.82 6.55
C PHE A 41 10.94 -5.16 6.31
N ALA A 42 11.92 -5.25 5.40
CA ALA A 42 12.67 -6.48 5.14
C ALA A 42 13.23 -7.16 6.41
N PRO A 43 13.99 -6.48 7.31
CA PRO A 43 14.50 -7.12 8.53
C PRO A 43 13.39 -7.43 9.55
N VAL A 44 12.29 -6.67 9.55
CA VAL A 44 11.13 -6.90 10.43
C VAL A 44 10.44 -8.20 10.04
N LEU A 45 10.17 -8.40 8.74
CA LEU A 45 9.55 -9.62 8.24
C LEU A 45 10.46 -10.85 8.38
N ALA A 46 11.78 -10.67 8.30
CA ALA A 46 12.73 -11.76 8.53
C ALA A 46 12.78 -12.25 9.99
N SER A 47 12.42 -11.39 10.96
CA SER A 47 12.43 -11.70 12.40
C SER A 47 11.07 -12.13 12.96
N LEU A 48 9.98 -11.90 12.23
CA LEU A 48 8.62 -12.25 12.64
C LEU A 48 8.15 -13.52 11.92
N SER A 49 8.09 -14.63 12.66
CA SER A 49 7.45 -15.85 12.17
C SER A 49 5.93 -15.67 12.08
N GLY A 50 5.34 -16.09 10.97
CA GLY A 50 3.89 -16.09 10.78
C GLY A 50 3.29 -14.89 10.05
N VAL A 51 4.11 -13.96 9.56
CA VAL A 51 3.67 -12.88 8.66
C VAL A 51 4.16 -13.16 7.25
N SER A 52 3.23 -13.24 6.30
CA SER A 52 3.54 -13.44 4.89
C SER A 52 4.32 -12.26 4.32
N ALA A 53 5.55 -12.51 3.84
CA ALA A 53 6.32 -11.52 3.09
C ALA A 53 5.60 -11.09 1.81
N ILE A 54 4.80 -11.99 1.20
CA ILE A 54 4.02 -11.71 0.00
C ILE A 54 2.87 -10.75 0.31
N LEU A 55 2.08 -11.02 1.36
CA LEU A 55 1.00 -10.09 1.75
C LEU A 55 1.54 -8.73 2.19
N ALA A 56 2.67 -8.72 2.90
CA ALA A 56 3.32 -7.47 3.28
C ALA A 56 3.76 -6.68 2.04
N SER A 57 4.36 -7.34 1.04
CA SER A 57 4.75 -6.71 -0.23
C SER A 57 3.53 -6.17 -1.00
N LEU A 58 2.42 -6.92 -1.02
CA LEU A 58 1.16 -6.47 -1.61
C LEU A 58 0.59 -5.25 -0.87
N ALA A 59 0.67 -5.21 0.47
CA ALA A 59 0.22 -4.09 1.26
C ALA A 59 1.06 -2.83 1.00
N ILE A 60 2.38 -2.98 0.83
CA ILE A 60 3.28 -1.90 0.40
C ILE A 60 2.85 -1.40 -0.99
N CYS A 61 2.65 -2.30 -1.97
CA CYS A 61 2.17 -1.94 -3.31
C CYS A 61 0.83 -1.18 -3.28
N ALA A 62 -0.13 -1.63 -2.47
CA ALA A 62 -1.41 -0.96 -2.29
C ALA A 62 -1.24 0.45 -1.72
N GLY A 63 -0.30 0.64 -0.79
CA GLY A 63 -0.01 1.94 -0.20
C GLY A 63 0.55 2.96 -1.20
N GLY A 64 1.29 2.51 -2.22
CA GLY A 64 1.82 3.36 -3.28
C GLY A 64 0.79 3.91 -4.28
N ILE A 65 -0.45 3.37 -4.28
CA ILE A 65 -1.53 3.78 -5.19
C ILE A 65 -2.17 5.10 -4.74
N GLY A 66 -2.43 5.22 -3.44
CA GLY A 66 -3.14 6.38 -2.88
C GLY A 66 -2.26 7.62 -2.73
N LEU A 67 -2.87 8.71 -2.26
CA LEU A 67 -2.20 9.97 -1.89
C LEU A 67 -1.17 10.47 -2.92
N SER A 68 -1.45 10.30 -4.21
CA SER A 68 -0.70 10.96 -5.26
C SER A 68 -1.04 12.46 -5.26
N LEU A 69 -0.12 13.27 -4.72
CA LEU A 69 -0.23 14.72 -4.58
C LEU A 69 0.45 15.43 -5.77
N PRO A 70 0.40 16.78 -5.87
CA PRO A 70 1.01 17.52 -6.99
C PRO A 70 2.53 17.38 -7.16
N ASN A 71 3.23 16.70 -6.26
CA ASN A 71 4.64 16.29 -6.40
C ASN A 71 4.81 15.03 -7.27
N ASP A 72 3.73 14.32 -7.61
CA ASP A 72 3.73 13.16 -8.51
C ASP A 72 3.56 13.56 -9.98
N SER A 73 4.39 13.00 -10.86
CA SER A 73 4.26 13.21 -12.30
C SER A 73 2.95 12.64 -12.86
N GLY A 74 2.47 11.53 -12.29
CA GLY A 74 1.18 10.91 -12.66
C GLY A 74 -0.01 11.85 -12.46
N PHE A 75 -0.02 12.63 -11.38
CA PHE A 75 -1.04 13.65 -11.11
C PHE A 75 -1.17 14.62 -12.28
N TRP A 76 -0.04 15.10 -12.78
CA TRP A 76 0.02 16.10 -13.85
C TRP A 76 -0.31 15.54 -15.23
N VAL A 77 -0.05 14.26 -15.47
CA VAL A 77 -0.51 13.55 -16.67
C VAL A 77 -2.04 13.57 -16.72
N ILE A 78 -2.70 13.17 -15.64
CA ILE A 78 -4.16 13.14 -15.56
C ILE A 78 -4.77 14.55 -15.61
N ASN A 79 -4.15 15.52 -14.92
CA ASN A 79 -4.57 16.91 -14.98
C ASN A 79 -4.62 17.44 -16.43
N ARG A 80 -3.53 17.24 -17.19
CA ARG A 80 -3.38 17.77 -18.55
C ARG A 80 -4.25 17.04 -19.57
N PHE A 81 -4.25 15.71 -19.56
CA PHE A 81 -5.07 14.93 -20.51
C PHE A 81 -6.56 15.01 -20.19
N GLY A 82 -6.93 15.07 -18.90
CA GLY A 82 -8.30 15.25 -18.45
C GLY A 82 -8.80 16.70 -18.52
N LYS A 83 -7.93 17.68 -18.80
CA LYS A 83 -8.22 19.13 -18.78
C LYS A 83 -8.89 19.58 -17.48
N PHE A 84 -8.48 18.97 -16.36
CA PHE A 84 -8.99 19.32 -15.04
C PHE A 84 -8.21 20.50 -14.45
N ASP A 85 -8.83 21.23 -13.53
CA ASP A 85 -8.11 22.08 -12.59
C ASP A 85 -7.45 21.23 -11.49
N VAL A 86 -6.62 21.86 -10.65
CA VAL A 86 -5.92 21.16 -9.56
C VAL A 86 -6.91 20.54 -8.56
N PRO A 87 -7.95 21.26 -8.06
CA PRO A 87 -8.97 20.65 -7.20
C PRO A 87 -9.73 19.49 -7.87
N GLY A 88 -10.06 19.60 -9.15
CA GLY A 88 -10.69 18.52 -9.92
C GLY A 88 -9.80 17.29 -10.01
N THR A 89 -8.50 17.49 -10.26
CA THR A 89 -7.52 16.39 -10.31
C THR A 89 -7.36 15.72 -8.97
N MET A 90 -7.29 16.48 -7.86
CA MET A 90 -7.26 15.92 -6.51
C MET A 90 -8.47 15.02 -6.23
N ARG A 91 -9.67 15.36 -6.73
CA ARG A 91 -10.87 14.54 -6.55
C ARG A 91 -10.87 13.26 -7.37
N VAL A 92 -10.48 13.31 -8.65
CA VAL A 92 -10.55 12.13 -9.52
C VAL A 92 -9.34 11.22 -9.37
N TRP A 93 -8.16 11.78 -9.15
CA TRP A 93 -6.89 11.06 -9.11
C TRP A 93 -6.47 10.73 -7.68
N THR A 94 -6.31 11.74 -6.83
CA THR A 94 -5.81 11.51 -5.45
C THR A 94 -6.84 10.77 -4.62
N VAL A 95 -8.09 11.24 -4.56
CA VAL A 95 -9.15 10.59 -3.79
C VAL A 95 -9.51 9.23 -4.40
N GLY A 96 -9.67 9.16 -5.73
CA GLY A 96 -9.93 7.90 -6.43
C GLY A 96 -8.83 6.86 -6.23
N GLY A 97 -7.56 7.27 -6.32
CA GLY A 97 -6.40 6.43 -6.04
C GLY A 97 -6.34 5.96 -4.59
N THR A 98 -6.62 6.85 -3.63
CA THR A 98 -6.67 6.46 -2.21
C THR A 98 -7.77 5.46 -1.93
N ILE A 99 -8.97 5.64 -2.49
CA ILE A 99 -10.06 4.66 -2.36
C ILE A 99 -9.66 3.31 -2.96
N SER A 100 -9.01 3.30 -4.13
CA SER A 100 -8.48 2.09 -4.76
C SER A 100 -7.43 1.39 -3.88
N GLY A 101 -6.49 2.15 -3.32
CA GLY A 101 -5.47 1.64 -2.40
C GLY A 101 -6.06 1.04 -1.13
N VAL A 102 -7.05 1.71 -0.51
CA VAL A 102 -7.77 1.19 0.66
C VAL A 102 -8.57 -0.07 0.30
N THR A 103 -9.21 -0.10 -0.87
CA THR A 103 -9.92 -1.29 -1.35
C THR A 103 -8.96 -2.47 -1.51
N ALA A 104 -7.77 -2.24 -2.08
CA ALA A 104 -6.74 -3.26 -2.19
C ALA A 104 -6.26 -3.74 -0.79
N LEU A 105 -6.09 -2.83 0.17
CA LEU A 105 -5.76 -3.21 1.55
C LEU A 105 -6.83 -4.12 2.17
N VAL A 106 -8.11 -3.79 2.01
CA VAL A 106 -9.21 -4.63 2.51
C VAL A 106 -9.15 -6.04 1.91
N VAL A 107 -8.91 -6.15 0.61
CA VAL A 107 -8.74 -7.45 -0.07
C VAL A 107 -7.54 -8.21 0.51
N ILE A 108 -6.41 -7.54 0.75
CA ILE A 108 -5.21 -8.15 1.35
C ILE A 108 -5.48 -8.63 2.78
N LEU A 109 -6.22 -7.87 3.58
CA LEU A 109 -6.62 -8.28 4.93
C LEU A 109 -7.54 -9.51 4.90
N ILE A 110 -8.46 -9.57 3.95
CA ILE A 110 -9.30 -10.76 3.74
C ILE A 110 -8.43 -11.96 3.34
N LEU A 111 -7.48 -11.79 2.41
CA LEU A 111 -6.54 -12.86 2.03
C LEU A 111 -5.70 -13.34 3.21
N SER A 112 -5.33 -12.44 4.13
CA SER A 112 -4.61 -12.78 5.36
C SER A 112 -5.41 -13.68 6.31
N MET A 113 -6.72 -13.80 6.14
CA MET A 113 -7.53 -14.75 6.91
C MET A 113 -7.38 -16.18 6.39
N PHE A 114 -6.99 -16.35 5.12
CA PHE A 114 -6.87 -17.64 4.46
C PHE A 114 -5.42 -18.14 4.37
N THR A 115 -4.48 -17.50 5.07
CA THR A 115 -3.06 -17.87 5.07
C THR A 115 -2.79 -19.30 5.54
N ASN A 116 -3.67 -19.88 6.37
CA ASN A 116 -3.57 -21.28 6.81
C ASN A 116 -4.11 -22.29 5.77
N SER A 117 -4.86 -21.82 4.77
CA SER A 117 -5.56 -22.67 3.80
C SER A 117 -4.95 -22.61 2.40
N LEU A 118 -4.29 -21.50 2.03
CA LEU A 118 -3.66 -21.32 0.73
C LEU A 118 -2.15 -21.63 0.78
N PRO A 119 -1.64 -22.48 -0.12
CA PRO A 119 -0.21 -22.75 -0.20
C PRO A 119 0.57 -21.51 -0.66
N GLY A 120 1.77 -21.31 -0.12
CA GLY A 120 2.69 -20.24 -0.52
C GLY A 120 2.48 -18.89 0.15
N LEU A 121 1.51 -18.78 1.07
CA LEU A 121 1.25 -17.56 1.83
C LEU A 121 2.04 -17.48 3.16
N LEU A 122 2.73 -18.54 3.59
CA LEU A 122 3.66 -18.54 4.72
C LEU A 122 5.08 -18.86 4.25
#